data_AF-A0A7W7LIL7-F1
#
_entry.id   AF-A0A7W7LIL7-F1
#
_cell.length_a   1.000
_cell.length_b   1.000
_cell.length_c   1.000
_cell.angle_alpha   90.00
_cell.angle_beta   90.00
_cell.angle_gamma   90.00
#
_symmetry.space_group_name_H-M   'P 1'
#
loop_
_entity.id
_entity.type
_entity.pdbx_description
1 polymer ?
#
loop_
_entity_poly.entity_id
_entity_poly.type
_entity_poly.pdbx_seq_one_letter_code
_entity_poly.pdbx_strand_id
1 'polypeptide(L)' 'MCGVDYVAGWREATGVASALAEALVAAGLEGPGVRLRAGAADDGSGLVRLELTVPAARAVAKLALGAAAGVSRKR' A
#
# COMPACT_ATOMS: atom_id res chain seq x y z
N MET A 1 25.85 -7.69 -18.41
CA MET A 1 24.97 -7.46 -17.24
C MET A 1 23.62 -7.05 -17.81
N CYS A 2 22.57 -7.86 -17.62
CA CYS A 2 21.23 -7.45 -18.01
C CYS A 2 20.88 -6.18 -17.22
N GLY A 3 20.48 -5.13 -17.93
CA GLY A 3 20.02 -3.89 -17.30
C GLY A 3 18.84 -4.18 -16.40
N VAL A 4 18.91 -3.70 -15.17
CA VAL A 4 17.82 -3.80 -14.21
C VAL A 4 16.64 -2.99 -14.74
N ASP A 5 15.45 -3.61 -14.83
CA ASP A 5 14.25 -2.95 -15.35
C ASP A 5 13.50 -2.22 -14.24
N TYR A 6 14.00 -1.04 -13.92
CA TYR A 6 13.37 -0.13 -12.95
C TYR A 6 11.99 0.36 -13.40
N VAL A 7 11.70 0.34 -14.71
CA VAL A 7 10.43 0.83 -15.27
C VAL A 7 9.32 -0.20 -15.04
N ALA A 8 9.61 -1.48 -15.24
CA ALA A 8 8.71 -2.57 -14.90
C ALA A 8 8.34 -2.54 -13.41
N GLY A 9 9.34 -2.51 -12.52
CA GLY A 9 9.11 -2.44 -11.08
C GLY A 9 8.31 -1.21 -10.65
N TRP A 10 8.62 -0.03 -11.20
CA TRP A 10 7.89 1.20 -10.88
C TRP A 10 6.43 1.16 -11.37
N ARG A 11 6.16 0.57 -12.54
CA ARG A 11 4.79 0.42 -13.07
C ARG A 11 3.96 -0.51 -12.21
N GLU A 12 4.52 -1.66 -11.82
CA GLU A 12 3.87 -2.57 -10.88
C GLU A 12 3.57 -1.88 -9.55
N ALA A 13 4.56 -1.19 -8.98
CA ALA A 13 4.39 -0.43 -7.75
C ALA A 13 3.31 0.66 -7.87
N THR A 14 3.21 1.31 -9.03
CA THR A 14 2.18 2.34 -9.29
C THR A 14 0.79 1.74 -9.33
N GLY A 15 0.60 0.62 -10.02
CA GLY A 15 -0.68 -0.09 -10.05
C GLY A 15 -1.14 -0.53 -8.66
N VAL A 16 -0.22 -1.12 -7.89
CA VAL A 16 -0.50 -1.56 -6.51
C VAL A 16 -0.77 -0.36 -5.59
N ALA A 17 -0.02 0.74 -5.73
CA ALA A 17 -0.24 1.95 -4.93
C ALA A 17 -1.61 2.59 -5.19
N SER A 18 -2.08 2.59 -6.45
CA SER A 18 -3.43 3.07 -6.80
C SER A 18 -4.51 2.19 -6.17
N ALA A 19 -4.41 0.86 -6.31
CA ALA A 19 -5.37 -0.06 -5.71
C ALA A 19 -5.40 0.06 -4.17
N LEU A 20 -4.24 0.26 -3.54
CA LEU A 20 -4.15 0.51 -2.10
C LEU A 20 -4.78 1.86 -1.70
N ALA A 21 -4.60 2.91 -2.51
CA ALA A 21 -5.25 4.19 -2.28
C ALA A 21 -6.77 4.07 -2.35
N GLU A 22 -7.31 3.37 -3.35
CA GLU A 22 -8.75 3.13 -3.49
C GLU A 22 -9.33 2.35 -2.31
N ALA A 23 -8.61 1.33 -1.83
CA ALA A 23 -9.02 0.56 -0.65
C ALA A 23 -9.04 1.41 0.63
N LEU A 24 -8.06 2.31 0.81
CA LEU A 24 -8.03 3.23 1.96
C LEU A 24 -9.17 4.23 1.90
N VAL A 25 -9.47 4.80 0.72
CA VAL A 25 -10.62 5.68 0.51
C VAL A 25 -11.94 4.95 0.81
N ALA A 26 -12.13 3.74 0.29
CA ALA A 26 -13.32 2.94 0.57
C ALA A 26 -13.48 2.62 2.07
N ALA A 27 -12.38 2.58 2.82
CA ALA A 27 -12.38 2.39 4.27
C ALA A 27 -12.55 3.70 5.08
N GLY A 28 -12.78 4.83 4.42
CA GLY A 28 -12.95 6.15 5.04
C GLY A 28 -11.64 6.78 5.52
N LEU A 29 -10.50 6.31 5.00
CA LEU A 29 -9.16 6.82 5.30
C LEU A 29 -8.66 7.68 4.14
N GLU A 30 -9.32 8.81 3.95
CA GLU A 30 -8.91 9.85 3.01
C GLU A 30 -8.43 11.11 3.75
N GLY A 31 -7.49 11.84 3.16
CA GLY A 31 -7.04 13.13 3.67
C GLY A 31 -5.52 13.26 3.90
N PRO A 32 -5.07 14.41 4.44
CA PRO A 32 -3.65 14.77 4.53
C PRO A 32 -2.82 13.85 5.43
N GLY A 33 -3.47 12.97 6.18
CA GLY A 33 -2.83 11.98 7.04
C GLY A 33 -2.36 10.71 6.33
N VAL A 34 -2.58 10.58 5.02
CA VAL A 34 -2.22 9.40 4.22
C VAL A 34 -1.42 9.83 3.00
N ARG A 35 -0.20 9.31 2.84
CA ARG A 35 0.65 9.56 1.67
C ARG A 35 1.23 8.25 1.14
N LEU A 36 0.91 7.95 -0.11
CA LEU A 36 1.44 6.80 -0.85
C LEU A 36 2.48 7.24 -1.86
N ARG A 37 3.56 6.47 -1.99
CA ARG A 37 4.58 6.67 -3.02
C ARG A 37 4.95 5.32 -3.64
N ALA A 38 4.87 5.25 -4.96
CA ALA A 38 5.42 4.15 -5.75
C ALA A 38 6.88 4.44 -6.13
N GLY A 39 7.69 3.40 -6.20
CA GLY A 39 9.10 3.44 -6.55
C GLY A 39 9.57 2.11 -7.10
N ALA A 40 10.84 2.05 -7.49
CA ALA A 40 11.57 0.80 -7.71
C ALA A 40 12.76 0.77 -6.75
N ALA A 41 13.14 -0.42 -6.28
CA ALA A 41 14.36 -0.63 -5.52
C ALA A 41 15.57 -0.73 -6.46
N ASP A 42 16.78 -0.72 -5.88
CA ASP A 42 18.04 -0.82 -6.63
C ASP A 42 18.18 -2.13 -7.43
N ASP A 43 17.46 -3.18 -7.04
CA ASP A 43 17.36 -4.47 -7.73
C ASP A 43 16.27 -4.52 -8.82
N GLY A 44 15.54 -3.41 -9.04
CA GLY A 44 14.46 -3.30 -10.02
C GLY A 44 13.09 -3.75 -9.53
N SER A 45 12.97 -4.26 -8.30
CA SER A 45 11.69 -4.64 -7.71
C SER A 45 10.80 -3.43 -7.45
N GLY A 46 9.49 -3.58 -7.62
CA GLY A 46 8.53 -2.55 -7.27
C GLY A 46 8.43 -2.31 -5.77
N LEU A 47 8.42 -1.04 -5.36
CA LEU A 47 8.30 -0.63 -3.95
C LEU A 47 7.11 0.32 -3.77
N VAL A 48 6.28 0.06 -2.76
CA VAL A 48 5.23 0.96 -2.30
C VAL A 48 5.54 1.42 -0.89
N ARG A 49 5.60 2.74 -0.68
CA ARG A 49 5.82 3.38 0.62
C ARG A 49 4.54 4.06 1.06
N LEU A 50 4.04 3.70 2.23
CA LEU A 50 2.88 4.29 2.87
C LEU A 50 3.32 5.07 4.12
N GLU A 51 3.05 6.35 4.13
CA GLU A 51 3.29 7.25 5.25
C GLU A 51 1.94 7.67 5.84
N LEU A 52 1.81 7.53 7.15
CA LEU A 52 0.56 7.74 7.89
C LEU A 52 0.81 8.65 9.09
N THR A 53 -0.13 9.54 9.38
CA THR A 53 -0.18 10.17 10.70
C THR A 53 -0.61 9.15 11.76
N VAL A 54 -0.27 9.39 13.02
CA VAL A 54 -0.60 8.49 14.13
C VAL A 54 -2.11 8.14 14.18
N PRO A 55 -3.06 9.08 14.00
CA PRO A 55 -4.48 8.74 13.94
C PRO A 55 -4.84 7.83 12.76
N ALA A 56 -4.30 8.10 11.57
CA ALA A 56 -4.53 7.29 10.37
C ALA A 56 -3.97 5.86 10.55
N ALA A 57 -2.77 5.73 11.11
CA ALA A 57 -2.15 4.44 11.42
C ALA A 57 -2.99 3.62 12.41
N ARG A 58 -3.57 4.25 13.44
CA ARG A 58 -4.48 3.58 14.38
C ARG A 58 -5.75 3.07 13.69
N ALA A 59 -6.29 3.83 12.76
CA ALA A 59 -7.49 3.43 12.04
C ALA A 59 -7.20 2.26 11.05
N VAL A 60 -6.08 2.32 10.32
CA VAL A 60 -5.58 1.20 9.49
C VAL A 60 -5.40 -0.06 10.33
N ALA A 61 -4.76 0.03 11.49
CA ALA A 61 -4.53 -1.13 12.36
C ALA A 61 -5.85 -1.79 12.81
N LYS A 62 -6.87 -1.00 13.16
CA LYS A 62 -8.20 -1.53 13.53
C LYS A 62 -8.86 -2.26 12.36
N LEU A 63 -8.80 -1.70 11.16
CA LEU A 63 -9.36 -2.32 9.96
C LEU A 63 -8.64 -3.64 9.63
N ALA A 64 -7.31 -3.65 9.70
CA ALA A 64 -6.50 -4.84 9.44
C ALA A 64 -6.81 -5.98 10.43
N LEU A 65 -6.95 -5.65 11.72
CA LEU A 65 -7.34 -6.61 12.75
C LEU A 65 -8.76 -7.16 12.51
N GLY A 66 -9.71 -6.31 12.12
CA GLY A 66 -11.07 -6.73 11.76
C GLY A 66 -11.10 -7.66 10.55
N ALA A 67 -10.32 -7.35 9.51
CA ALA A 67 -10.18 -8.18 8.32
C ALA A 67 -9.55 -9.55 8.64
N ALA A 68 -8.50 -9.58 9.47
CA ALA A 68 -7.85 -10.83 9.89
C ALA A 68 -8.81 -11.74 10.68
N ALA A 69 -9.65 -11.17 11.54
CA ALA A 69 -10.67 -11.92 12.27
C ALA A 69 -11.77 -12.51 11.35
N GLY A 70 -12.11 -11.80 10.27
CA GLY A 70 -13.03 -12.28 9.23
C GLY A 70 -12.44 -13.39 8.36
N VAL A 71 -11.14 -13.29 8.01
CA VAL A 71 -10.39 -14.34 7.29
C VAL A 71 -10.35 -15.64 8.09
N SER A 72 -10.13 -15.56 9.40
CA SER A 72 -10.08 -16.75 10.26
C SER A 72 -11.44 -17.45 10.42
N ARG A 73 -12.56 -16.77 10.11
CA ARG A 73 -13.92 -17.32 10.18
C ARG A 73 -14.37 -17.97 8.85
N LYS A 74 -13.61 -17.76 7.77
CA LYS A 74 -13.83 -18.40 6.46
C LYS A 74 -12.93 -19.63 6.22
N ARG A 75 -12.20 -20.10 7.25
CA ARG A 75 -11.36 -21.30 7.17
C ARG A 75 -12.06 -22.52 7.75
#